data_AF-A0A7Y8LPL7-F1
#
_entry.id   AF-A0A7Y8LPL7-F1
#
_cell.length_a   1.000
_cell.length_b   1.000
_cell.length_c   1.000
_cell.angle_alpha   90.00
_cell.angle_beta   90.00
_cell.angle_gamma   90.00
#
_symmetry.space_group_name_H-M   'P 1'
#
loop_
_entity.id
_entity.type
_entity.pdbx_description
1 polymer ?
#
loop_
_entity_poly.entity_id
_entity_poly.type
_entity_poly.pdbx_seq_one_letter_code
_entity_poly.pdbx_strand_id
1 'polypeptide(L)'
;MAFDAEREISRLWGNLHSAQDEIGRTYYRWRQAALKVAGPGFKPLDVSLKAAEVIGTEIGKSFLPRLNWLKGEEVWLMSLANSYAGQWINHGAVVKVEKGSQPFEAFIRWERCPWPTSAKEYGVPMEEDVLCCDKILQTILLDVNVFFNVNYKIETLKAIPRGQGVCLRRLYKA
;
A
#
# COMPACT_ATOMS: atom_id res chain seq x y z
N MET A 1 42.54 -5.82 -0.56
CA MET A 1 41.54 -6.03 0.51
C MET A 1 40.56 -7.09 0.03
N ALA A 2 40.29 -8.12 0.83
CA ALA A 2 39.25 -9.09 0.50
C ALA A 2 37.86 -8.43 0.59
N PHE A 3 36.91 -8.89 -0.23
CA PHE A 3 35.53 -8.45 -0.16
C PHE A 3 34.88 -8.97 1.13
N ASP A 4 34.28 -8.06 1.90
CA ASP A 4 33.54 -8.36 3.13
C ASP A 4 32.03 -8.32 2.82
N ALA A 5 31.44 -9.50 2.65
CA ALA A 5 30.03 -9.63 2.27
C ALA A 5 29.09 -9.14 3.38
N GLU A 6 29.41 -9.40 4.66
CA GLU A 6 28.54 -9.05 5.79
C GLU A 6 28.45 -7.54 5.97
N ARG A 7 29.60 -6.85 5.86
CA ARG A 7 29.65 -5.39 5.88
C ARG A 7 28.84 -4.81 4.73
N GLU A 8 28.95 -5.38 3.54
CA GLU A 8 28.28 -4.85 2.36
C GLU A 8 26.77 -5.06 2.40
N ILE A 9 26.31 -6.22 2.88
CA ILE A 9 24.88 -6.49 3.12
C ILE A 9 24.32 -5.52 4.17
N SER A 10 25.03 -5.32 5.28
CA SER A 10 24.60 -4.42 6.35
C SER A 10 24.47 -2.97 5.85
N ARG A 11 25.43 -2.52 5.01
CA ARG A 11 25.39 -1.20 4.37
C ARG A 11 24.18 -1.05 3.45
N LEU A 12 23.94 -2.00 2.57
CA LEU A 12 22.80 -1.96 1.64
C LEU A 12 21.47 -1.99 2.38
N TRP A 13 21.37 -2.79 3.44
CA TRP A 13 20.20 -2.88 4.29
C TRP A 13 19.88 -1.54 4.99
N GLY A 14 20.91 -0.89 5.56
CA GLY A 14 20.76 0.44 6.15
C GLY A 14 20.31 1.50 5.14
N ASN A 15 20.84 1.46 3.91
CA ASN A 15 20.44 2.35 2.83
C ASN A 15 18.97 2.12 2.41
N LEU A 16 18.54 0.86 2.30
CA LEU A 16 17.16 0.51 1.98
C LEU A 16 16.19 1.10 3.02
N HIS A 17 16.45 0.89 4.31
CA HIS A 17 15.60 1.44 5.37
C HIS A 17 15.56 2.96 5.37
N SER A 18 16.71 3.62 5.13
CA SER A 18 16.77 5.07 5.01
C SER A 18 15.91 5.57 3.83
N ALA A 19 15.94 4.86 2.70
CA ALA A 19 15.08 5.18 1.56
C ALA A 19 13.59 4.95 1.87
N GLN A 20 13.25 3.88 2.57
CA GLN A 20 11.87 3.57 2.97
C GLN A 20 11.28 4.65 3.88
N ASP A 21 12.04 5.12 4.87
CA ASP A 21 11.62 6.21 5.76
C ASP A 21 11.34 7.50 4.98
N GLU A 22 12.10 7.75 3.93
CA GLU A 22 11.97 8.95 3.10
C GLU A 22 10.71 8.94 2.22
N ILE A 23 10.20 7.77 1.83
CA ILE A 23 8.99 7.64 0.98
C ILE A 23 7.77 8.29 1.66
N GLY A 24 7.48 7.91 2.91
CA GLY A 24 6.33 8.44 3.65
C GLY A 24 6.45 9.94 3.91
N ARG A 25 7.66 10.40 4.29
CA ARG A 25 7.92 11.83 4.50
C ARG A 25 7.82 12.64 3.22
N THR A 26 8.24 12.07 2.08
CA THR A 26 8.15 12.70 0.77
C THR A 26 6.69 12.90 0.36
N TYR A 27 5.83 11.89 0.59
CA TYR A 27 4.39 12.02 0.35
C TYR A 27 3.80 13.20 1.13
N TYR A 28 4.07 13.31 2.44
CA TYR A 28 3.51 14.39 3.25
C TYR A 28 4.11 15.77 2.93
N ARG A 29 5.37 15.85 2.48
CA ARG A 29 5.95 17.08 1.90
C ARG A 29 5.21 17.51 0.64
N TRP A 30 4.94 16.59 -0.27
CA TRP A 30 4.17 16.88 -1.49
C TRP A 30 2.75 17.30 -1.17
N ARG A 31 2.10 16.67 -0.19
CA ARG A 31 0.79 17.10 0.31
C ARG A 31 0.83 18.53 0.83
N GLN A 32 1.83 18.91 1.63
CA GLN A 32 1.98 20.29 2.12
C GLN A 32 2.19 21.29 0.98
N ALA A 33 3.02 20.95 0.00
CA ALA A 33 3.23 21.79 -1.19
C ALA A 33 1.93 21.95 -1.99
N ALA A 34 1.21 20.85 -2.25
CA ALA A 34 -0.05 20.86 -2.97
C ALA A 34 -1.11 21.73 -2.28
N LEU A 35 -1.21 21.68 -0.95
CA LEU A 35 -2.14 22.53 -0.18
C LEU A 35 -1.81 24.01 -0.28
N LYS A 36 -0.52 24.37 -0.27
CA LYS A 36 -0.08 25.76 -0.47
C LYS A 36 -0.42 26.27 -1.87
N VAL A 37 -0.29 25.41 -2.89
CA VAL A 37 -0.64 25.74 -4.27
C VAL A 37 -2.15 25.85 -4.47
N ALA A 38 -2.94 24.95 -3.87
CA ALA A 38 -4.40 24.95 -3.99
C ALA A 38 -5.06 26.20 -3.37
N GLY A 39 -4.43 26.79 -2.36
CA GLY A 39 -4.89 28.03 -1.73
C GLY A 39 -5.96 27.83 -0.66
N PRO A 40 -6.45 28.92 -0.05
CA PRO A 40 -7.44 28.87 1.03
C PRO A 40 -8.79 28.36 0.52
N GLY A 41 -9.37 27.38 1.22
CA GLY A 41 -10.70 26.83 0.92
C GLY A 41 -10.70 25.35 0.51
N PHE A 42 -9.54 24.78 0.15
CA PHE A 42 -9.43 23.35 -0.12
C PHE A 42 -9.35 22.53 1.17
N LYS A 43 -10.11 21.44 1.23
CA LYS A 43 -10.05 20.49 2.35
C LYS A 43 -8.81 19.61 2.17
N PRO A 44 -7.95 19.47 3.19
CA PRO A 44 -6.74 18.66 3.08
C PRO A 44 -6.98 17.20 2.69
N LEU A 45 -8.06 16.60 3.21
CA LEU A 45 -8.44 15.22 2.89
C LEU A 45 -8.74 15.03 1.40
N ASP A 46 -9.40 15.98 0.74
CA ASP A 46 -9.77 15.86 -0.68
C ASP A 46 -8.51 15.82 -1.56
N VAL A 47 -7.49 16.61 -1.21
CA VAL A 47 -6.18 16.60 -1.88
C VAL A 47 -5.49 15.25 -1.72
N SER A 48 -5.45 14.72 -0.50
CA SER A 48 -4.82 13.44 -0.22
C SER A 48 -5.56 12.27 -0.87
N LEU A 49 -6.90 12.27 -0.87
CA LEU A 49 -7.70 11.25 -1.55
C LEU A 49 -7.50 11.29 -3.06
N LYS A 50 -7.32 12.48 -3.65
CA LYS A 50 -7.01 12.60 -5.07
C LYS A 50 -5.61 12.07 -5.39
N ALA A 51 -4.62 12.37 -4.55
CA ALA A 51 -3.29 11.80 -4.68
C ALA A 51 -3.30 10.27 -4.54
N ALA A 52 -4.00 9.75 -3.54
CA ALA A 52 -4.21 8.32 -3.30
C ALA A 52 -4.85 7.60 -4.50
N GLU A 53 -5.83 8.21 -5.14
CA GLU A 53 -6.44 7.71 -6.38
C GLU A 53 -5.40 7.57 -7.49
N VAL A 54 -4.66 8.63 -7.80
CA VAL A 54 -3.65 8.62 -8.87
C VAL A 54 -2.57 7.57 -8.58
N ILE A 55 -2.08 7.51 -7.33
CA ILE A 55 -1.10 6.51 -6.90
C ILE A 55 -1.64 5.10 -7.08
N GLY A 56 -2.88 4.83 -6.65
CA GLY A 56 -3.50 3.51 -6.78
C GLY A 56 -3.64 3.07 -8.24
N THR A 57 -4.05 3.98 -9.13
CA THR A 57 -4.11 3.70 -10.58
C THR A 57 -2.74 3.32 -11.14
N GLU A 58 -1.69 4.09 -10.84
CA GLU A 58 -0.35 3.81 -11.38
C GLU A 58 0.24 2.50 -10.81
N ILE A 59 0.00 2.20 -9.53
CA ILE A 59 0.37 0.92 -8.94
C ILE A 59 -0.39 -0.22 -9.63
N GLY A 60 -1.70 -0.08 -9.86
CA GLY A 60 -2.52 -1.10 -10.51
C GLY A 60 -2.01 -1.46 -11.90
N LYS A 61 -1.67 -0.46 -12.72
CA LYS A 61 -1.04 -0.67 -14.03
C LYS A 61 0.29 -1.43 -13.92
N SER A 62 1.09 -1.14 -12.90
CA SER A 62 2.38 -1.80 -12.70
C SER A 62 2.24 -3.29 -12.34
N PHE A 63 1.09 -3.72 -11.81
CA PHE A 63 0.84 -5.11 -11.45
C PHE A 63 0.48 -5.96 -12.67
N LEU A 64 -0.24 -5.41 -13.65
CA LEU A 64 -0.82 -6.16 -14.78
C LEU A 64 0.18 -7.09 -15.48
N PRO A 65 1.41 -6.67 -15.84
CA PRO A 65 2.34 -7.55 -16.56
C PRO A 65 2.86 -8.72 -15.73
N ARG A 66 2.74 -8.65 -14.40
CA ARG A 66 3.26 -9.66 -13.46
C ARG A 66 2.20 -10.65 -13.00
N LEU A 67 0.93 -10.36 -13.25
CA LEU A 67 -0.19 -11.21 -12.88
C LEU A 67 -0.43 -12.27 -13.95
N ASN A 68 -0.28 -13.55 -13.57
CA ASN A 68 -0.39 -14.66 -14.50
C ASN A 68 -1.73 -15.40 -14.34
N TRP A 69 -2.68 -15.09 -15.22
CA TRP A 69 -4.00 -15.73 -15.26
C TRP A 69 -3.97 -17.21 -15.66
N LEU A 70 -2.96 -17.64 -16.43
CA LEU A 70 -2.88 -19.01 -16.97
C LEU A 70 -2.72 -20.09 -15.89
N LYS A 71 -2.34 -19.70 -14.67
CA LYS A 71 -2.22 -20.62 -13.52
C LYS A 71 -3.53 -20.81 -12.75
N GLY A 72 -4.63 -20.26 -13.25
CA GLY A 72 -5.94 -20.31 -12.61
C GLY A 72 -6.16 -19.19 -11.60
N GLU A 73 -7.44 -18.89 -11.34
CA GLU A 73 -7.88 -17.73 -10.56
C GLU A 73 -7.39 -17.77 -9.10
N GLU A 74 -7.31 -18.94 -8.46
CA GLU A 74 -6.78 -19.03 -7.09
C GLU A 74 -5.30 -18.64 -6.99
N VAL A 75 -4.46 -19.12 -7.92
CA VAL A 75 -3.04 -18.78 -7.94
C VAL A 75 -2.86 -17.31 -8.32
N TRP A 76 -3.66 -16.83 -9.28
CA TRP A 76 -3.70 -15.42 -9.65
C TRP A 76 -4.07 -14.52 -8.48
N LEU A 77 -5.08 -14.88 -7.67
CA LEU A 77 -5.49 -14.12 -6.49
C LEU A 77 -4.35 -14.01 -5.48
N MET A 78 -3.66 -15.12 -5.21
CA MET A 78 -2.51 -15.09 -4.31
C MET A 78 -1.37 -14.24 -4.88
N SER A 79 -1.15 -14.24 -6.20
CA SER A 79 -0.18 -13.36 -6.86
C SER A 79 -0.56 -11.88 -6.72
N LEU A 80 -1.85 -11.56 -6.85
CA LEU A 80 -2.38 -10.21 -6.65
C LEU A 80 -2.20 -9.76 -5.20
N ALA A 81 -2.60 -10.59 -4.23
CA ALA A 81 -2.44 -10.31 -2.81
C ALA A 81 -0.95 -10.14 -2.41
N ASN A 82 -0.05 -10.94 -3.00
CA ASN A 82 1.40 -10.77 -2.79
C ASN A 82 1.96 -9.52 -3.46
N SER A 83 1.39 -9.07 -4.58
CA SER A 83 1.77 -7.80 -5.22
C SER A 83 1.38 -6.60 -4.36
N TYR A 84 0.18 -6.65 -3.75
CA TYR A 84 -0.17 -5.72 -2.67
C TYR A 84 0.85 -5.79 -1.53
N ALA A 85 1.10 -6.96 -0.93
CA ALA A 85 2.06 -7.05 0.19
C ALA A 85 3.45 -6.50 -0.18
N GLY A 86 3.98 -6.87 -1.35
CA GLY A 86 5.26 -6.41 -1.86
C GLY A 86 5.35 -4.88 -2.00
N GLN A 87 4.28 -4.24 -2.46
CA GLN A 87 4.25 -2.78 -2.59
C GLN A 87 4.44 -2.07 -1.24
N TRP A 88 3.79 -2.54 -0.17
CA TRP A 88 3.95 -1.92 1.15
C TRP A 88 5.23 -2.37 1.85
N ILE A 89 5.75 -3.57 1.56
CA ILE A 89 7.10 -3.98 2.00
C ILE A 89 8.15 -3.03 1.43
N ASN A 90 8.02 -2.63 0.16
CA ASN A 90 8.89 -1.61 -0.44
C ASN A 90 8.78 -0.24 0.25
N HIS A 91 7.70 0.01 0.98
CA HIS A 91 7.49 1.22 1.79
C HIS A 91 7.89 1.02 3.26
N GLY A 92 8.60 -0.07 3.60
CA GLY A 92 9.07 -0.35 4.96
C GLY A 92 8.04 -0.99 5.90
N ALA A 93 6.92 -1.49 5.38
CA ALA A 93 5.97 -2.27 6.16
C ALA A 93 6.42 -3.73 6.32
N VAL A 94 5.89 -4.40 7.35
CA VAL A 94 5.95 -5.86 7.49
C VAL A 94 4.57 -6.40 7.17
N VAL A 95 4.45 -7.10 6.04
CA VAL A 95 3.17 -7.55 5.49
C VAL A 95 3.19 -9.04 5.22
N LYS A 96 2.12 -9.73 5.60
CA LYS A 96 1.88 -11.15 5.33
C LYS A 96 0.59 -11.34 4.55
N VAL A 97 0.54 -12.40 3.76
CA VAL A 97 -0.65 -12.81 3.02
C VAL A 97 -1.07 -14.19 3.50
N GLU A 98 -2.34 -14.33 3.83
CA GLU A 98 -2.96 -15.57 4.28
C GLU A 98 -4.11 -15.93 3.33
N LYS A 99 -4.25 -17.20 2.94
CA LYS A 99 -5.42 -17.67 2.18
C LYS A 99 -6.65 -17.63 3.08
N GLY A 100 -7.78 -17.18 2.55
CA GLY A 100 -9.06 -17.27 3.24
C GLY A 100 -9.56 -18.71 3.36
N SER A 101 -10.57 -18.91 4.22
CA SER A 101 -11.23 -20.21 4.32
C SER A 101 -12.21 -20.45 3.17
N GLN A 102 -12.66 -19.38 2.53
CA GLN A 102 -13.52 -19.44 1.35
C GLN A 102 -12.70 -19.45 0.05
N PRO A 103 -13.24 -20.05 -1.03
CA PRO A 103 -12.67 -19.88 -2.37
C PRO A 103 -12.59 -18.39 -2.72
N PHE A 104 -11.53 -18.01 -3.44
CA PHE A 104 -11.33 -16.64 -3.93
C PHE A 104 -11.29 -15.55 -2.86
N GLU A 105 -10.80 -15.91 -1.67
CA GLU A 105 -10.59 -15.01 -0.54
C GLU A 105 -9.13 -15.05 -0.09
N ALA A 106 -8.58 -13.87 0.19
CA ALA A 106 -7.25 -13.71 0.78
C ALA A 106 -7.27 -12.58 1.81
N PHE A 107 -6.43 -12.71 2.83
CA PHE A 107 -6.20 -11.70 3.85
C PHE A 107 -4.79 -11.14 3.71
N ILE A 108 -4.68 -9.81 3.73
CA ILE A 108 -3.40 -9.10 3.70
C ILE A 108 -3.26 -8.39 5.05
N ARG A 109 -2.19 -8.71 5.76
CA ARG A 109 -1.97 -8.33 7.16
C ARG A 109 -0.69 -7.54 7.31
N TRP A 110 -0.80 -6.27 7.71
CA TRP A 110 0.33 -5.46 8.11
C TRP A 110 0.56 -5.63 9.60
N GLU A 111 1.63 -6.33 9.97
CA GLU A 111 2.10 -6.44 11.35
C GLU A 111 2.79 -5.14 11.80
N ARG A 112 3.41 -4.43 10.86
CA ARG A 112 3.99 -3.09 11.05
C ARG A 112 3.69 -2.23 9.84
N CYS A 113 3.27 -0.99 10.07
CA CYS A 113 3.12 0.03 9.03
C CYS A 113 3.84 1.31 9.47
N PRO A 114 4.75 1.89 8.67
CA PRO A 114 5.46 3.12 9.03
C PRO A 114 4.67 4.41 8.74
N TRP A 115 3.65 4.34 7.88
CA TRP A 115 2.83 5.48 7.46
C TRP A 115 2.18 6.27 8.61
N PRO A 116 1.65 5.65 9.69
CA PRO A 116 1.08 6.39 10.82
C PRO A 116 2.12 7.25 11.54
N THR A 117 3.38 6.81 11.59
CA THR A 117 4.49 7.60 12.15
C THR A 117 4.72 8.84 11.31
N SER A 118 4.83 8.70 9.99
CA SER A 118 4.98 9.85 9.09
C SER A 118 3.76 10.78 9.15
N ALA A 119 2.54 10.26 9.22
CA ALA A 119 1.34 11.07 9.39
C ALA A 119 1.42 11.94 10.65
N LYS A 120 1.85 11.33 11.77
CA LYS A 120 2.05 12.03 13.05
C LYS A 120 3.13 13.10 12.98
N GLU A 121 4.29 12.81 12.37
CA GLU A 121 5.38 13.78 12.18
C GLU A 121 4.91 15.06 11.48
N TYR A 122 3.97 14.94 10.54
CA TYR A 122 3.46 16.05 9.74
C TYR A 122 2.11 16.62 10.24
N GLY A 123 1.63 16.18 11.41
CA GLY A 123 0.38 16.66 12.02
C GLY A 123 -0.88 16.28 11.24
N VAL A 124 -0.84 15.18 10.49
CA VAL A 124 -1.98 14.68 9.70
C VAL A 124 -2.86 13.76 10.55
N PRO A 125 -4.20 13.90 10.50
CA PRO A 125 -5.11 13.01 11.22
C PRO A 125 -4.94 11.54 10.82
N MET A 126 -4.97 10.64 11.80
CA MET A 126 -4.87 9.19 11.57
C MET A 126 -5.99 8.65 10.66
N GLU A 127 -7.18 9.26 10.69
CA GLU A 127 -8.27 8.85 9.81
C GLU A 127 -7.94 9.13 8.34
N GLU A 128 -7.23 10.22 8.04
CA GLU A 128 -6.79 10.52 6.69
C GLU A 128 -5.81 9.46 6.17
N ASP A 129 -4.91 8.96 7.01
CA ASP A 129 -3.98 7.87 6.65
C ASP A 129 -4.73 6.60 6.22
N VAL A 130 -5.75 6.18 6.99
CA VAL A 130 -6.55 4.99 6.67
C VAL A 130 -7.34 5.19 5.39
N LEU A 131 -8.03 6.32 5.25
CA LEU A 131 -8.85 6.60 4.07
C LEU A 131 -8.02 6.66 2.79
N CYS A 132 -6.81 7.24 2.86
CA CYS A 132 -5.89 7.26 1.72
C CYS A 132 -5.40 5.84 1.37
N CYS A 133 -5.01 5.05 2.38
CA CYS A 133 -4.61 3.66 2.16
C CYS A 133 -5.74 2.85 1.51
N ASP A 134 -6.96 2.99 2.00
CA ASP A 134 -8.14 2.31 1.47
C ASP A 134 -8.45 2.74 0.03
N LYS A 135 -8.35 4.04 -0.26
CA LYS A 135 -8.52 4.58 -1.61
C LYS A 135 -7.45 4.04 -2.58
N ILE A 136 -6.17 3.97 -2.18
CA ILE A 136 -5.11 3.36 -3.01
C ILE A 136 -5.47 1.91 -3.32
N LEU A 137 -5.75 1.12 -2.29
CA LEU A 137 -6.07 -0.30 -2.40
C LEU A 137 -7.26 -0.56 -3.32
N GLN A 138 -8.35 0.19 -3.14
CA GLN A 138 -9.55 0.05 -3.97
C GLN A 138 -9.30 0.48 -5.42
N THR A 139 -8.51 1.54 -5.63
CA THR A 139 -8.23 2.06 -6.97
C THR A 139 -7.36 1.12 -7.79
N ILE A 140 -6.43 0.39 -7.15
CA ILE A 140 -5.63 -0.67 -7.81
C ILE A 140 -6.56 -1.71 -8.47
N LEU A 141 -7.67 -2.08 -7.83
CA LEU A 141 -8.58 -3.09 -8.37
C LEU A 141 -9.37 -2.62 -9.59
N LEU A 142 -9.48 -1.31 -9.86
CA LEU A 142 -10.25 -0.82 -11.01
C LEU A 142 -9.69 -1.37 -12.32
N ASP A 143 -8.40 -1.15 -12.57
CA ASP A 143 -7.74 -1.60 -13.79
C ASP A 143 -7.54 -3.12 -13.81
N VAL A 144 -7.26 -3.73 -12.66
CA VAL A 144 -7.09 -5.19 -12.53
C VAL A 144 -8.38 -5.92 -12.87
N ASN A 145 -9.52 -5.47 -12.34
CA ASN A 145 -10.83 -6.07 -12.60
C ASN A 145 -11.21 -5.96 -14.08
N VAL A 146 -11.00 -4.79 -14.68
CA VAL A 146 -11.28 -4.56 -16.11
C VAL A 146 -10.38 -5.44 -16.98
N PHE A 147 -9.07 -5.48 -16.72
CA PHE A 147 -8.11 -6.19 -17.56
C PHE A 147 -8.31 -7.72 -17.55
N PHE A 148 -8.54 -8.30 -16.37
CA PHE A 148 -8.74 -9.75 -16.24
C PHE A 148 -10.21 -10.18 -16.36
N ASN A 149 -11.14 -9.23 -16.56
CA ASN A 149 -12.59 -9.46 -16.59
C ASN A 149 -13.07 -10.23 -15.34
N VAL A 150 -12.70 -9.71 -14.17
CA VAL A 150 -13.05 -10.25 -12.85
C VAL A 150 -13.69 -9.18 -11.98
N ASN A 151 -14.30 -9.59 -10.85
CA ASN A 151 -14.94 -8.68 -9.92
C ASN A 151 -14.42 -8.93 -8.50
N TYR A 152 -13.27 -8.34 -8.16
CA TYR A 152 -12.73 -8.38 -6.81
C TYR A 152 -12.95 -7.07 -6.06
N LYS A 153 -13.11 -7.18 -4.75
CA LYS A 153 -13.18 -6.07 -3.80
C LYS A 153 -12.14 -6.25 -2.70
N ILE A 154 -11.69 -5.13 -2.16
CA ILE A 154 -10.83 -5.10 -0.98
C ILE A 154 -11.45 -4.21 0.09
N GLU A 155 -11.52 -4.72 1.31
CA GLU A 155 -12.11 -4.00 2.44
C GLU A 155 -11.21 -4.02 3.68
N THR A 156 -11.37 -2.99 4.50
CA THR A 156 -10.65 -2.79 5.75
C THR A 156 -11.39 -3.40 6.92
N LEU A 157 -10.79 -4.43 7.53
CA LEU A 157 -11.34 -5.07 8.73
C LEU A 157 -10.73 -4.49 10.01
N LYS A 158 -9.41 -4.24 9.99
CA LYS A 158 -8.68 -3.61 11.09
C LYS A 158 -7.64 -2.62 10.57
N ALA A 159 -7.31 -1.59 11.34
CA ALA A 159 -6.28 -0.62 10.97
C ALA A 159 -5.47 -0.14 12.19
N ILE A 160 -4.15 -0.10 12.07
CA ILE A 160 -3.23 0.46 13.08
C ILE A 160 -3.60 1.91 13.44
N PRO A 161 -3.88 2.82 12.47
CA PRO A 161 -4.24 4.20 12.82
C PRO A 161 -5.55 4.32 13.61
N ARG A 162 -6.42 3.30 13.59
CA ARG A 162 -7.64 3.21 14.40
C ARG A 162 -7.39 2.60 15.79
N GLY A 163 -6.13 2.37 16.18
CA GLY A 163 -5.77 1.79 17.48
C GLY A 163 -5.92 0.27 17.58
N GLN A 164 -6.06 -0.45 16.45
CA GLN A 164 -6.36 -1.89 16.46
C GLN A 164 -5.12 -2.79 16.40
N GLY A 165 -3.91 -2.23 16.51
CA GLY A 165 -2.63 -2.97 16.59
C GLY A 165 -2.17 -3.68 15.32
N VAL A 166 -3.03 -3.81 14.30
CA VAL A 166 -2.73 -4.45 13.02
C VAL A 166 -3.58 -3.82 11.91
N CYS A 167 -3.07 -3.72 10.68
CA CYS A 167 -3.94 -3.49 9.53
C CYS A 167 -4.30 -4.83 8.91
N LEU A 168 -5.59 -5.14 8.82
CA LEU A 168 -6.10 -6.34 8.17
C LEU A 168 -7.01 -5.92 7.04
N ARG A 169 -6.70 -6.40 5.84
CA ARG A 169 -7.48 -6.21 4.63
C ARG A 169 -7.97 -7.55 4.13
N ARG A 170 -9.22 -7.61 3.67
CA ARG A 170 -9.81 -8.78 3.03
C ARG A 170 -9.96 -8.49 1.54
N LEU A 171 -9.35 -9.30 0.71
CA LEU A 171 -9.47 -9.29 -0.74
C LEU A 171 -10.34 -10.48 -1.15
N TYR A 172 -11.46 -10.23 -1.81
CA TYR A 172 -12.45 -11.28 -2.10
C TYR A 172 -13.18 -11.01 -3.41
N LYS A 173 -13.71 -12.07 -4.02
CA LYS A 173 -14.58 -11.97 -5.20
C LYS A 173 -15.99 -11.54 -4.80
N ALA A 174 -16.51 -10.53 -5.49
CA ALA A 174 -17.77 -9.85 -5.16
C ALA A 174 -18.96 -10.29 -5.98
#